data_AF-A0A948TD56-F1
#
_entry.id   AF-A0A948TD56-F1
#
_cell.length_a   1.000
_cell.length_b   1.000
_cell.length_c   1.000
_cell.angle_alpha   90.00
_cell.angle_beta   90.00
_cell.angle_gamma   90.00
#
_symmetry.space_group_name_H-M   'P 1'
#
loop_
_entity.id
_entity.type
_entity.pdbx_description
1 polymer ?
#
loop_
_entity_poly.entity_id
_entity_poly.type
_entity_poly.pdbx_seq_one_letter_code
_entity_poly.pdbx_strand_id
1 'polypeptide(L)'
;MFLLKAKKVFIKKMTILTLILSVVIGLVYHLFIPDRYFPWFPAIPVFFYLFGLFYINMFSMAYRLGEDKMIPLFLVCKGTKFLVSILIVSIYCYAVQHEIVAFFATFVVFYISFLIFETVYFTSIELRLIKKKKLKQKQ
;
A
#
# COMPACT_ATOMS: atom_id res chain seq x y z
N MET A 1 -7.32 11.41 -19.95
CA MET A 1 -6.63 10.15 -20.35
C MET A 1 -5.47 9.73 -19.43
N PHE A 2 -4.63 10.66 -18.92
CA PHE A 2 -3.44 10.34 -18.09
C PHE A 2 -3.76 9.59 -16.78
N LEU A 3 -4.77 10.05 -16.03
CA LEU A 3 -5.18 9.45 -14.74
C LEU A 3 -5.60 7.98 -14.84
N LEU A 4 -6.40 7.62 -15.85
CA LEU A 4 -6.83 6.25 -16.08
C LEU A 4 -5.66 5.31 -16.38
N LYS A 5 -4.68 5.79 -17.16
CA LYS A 5 -3.46 5.03 -17.47
C LYS A 5 -2.59 4.86 -16.22
N ALA A 6 -2.46 5.91 -15.40
CA ALA A 6 -1.76 5.88 -14.13
C ALA A 6 -2.40 4.86 -13.16
N LYS A 7 -3.74 4.92 -12.98
CA LYS A 7 -4.51 3.99 -12.14
C LYS A 7 -4.33 2.53 -12.57
N LYS A 8 -4.42 2.22 -13.86
CA LYS A 8 -4.19 0.84 -14.37
C LYS A 8 -2.77 0.36 -14.10
N VAL A 9 -1.76 1.20 -14.32
CA VAL A 9 -0.35 0.85 -14.04
C VAL A 9 -0.12 0.63 -12.55
N PHE A 10 -0.71 1.47 -11.69
CA PHE A 10 -0.65 1.32 -10.24
C PHE A 10 -1.24 -0.01 -9.79
N ILE A 11 -2.47 -0.32 -10.20
CA ILE A 11 -3.16 -1.56 -9.82
C ILE A 11 -2.36 -2.77 -10.31
N LYS A 12 -1.83 -2.75 -11.53
CA LYS A 12 -1.00 -3.85 -12.06
C LYS A 12 0.24 -4.08 -11.19
N LYS A 13 1.00 -3.01 -10.89
CA LYS A 13 2.21 -3.12 -10.06
C LYS A 13 1.90 -3.54 -8.62
N MET A 14 0.84 -3.00 -8.04
CA MET A 14 0.37 -3.35 -6.69
C MET A 14 -0.04 -4.82 -6.59
N THR A 15 -0.78 -5.32 -7.58
CA THR A 15 -1.22 -6.72 -7.62
C THR A 15 -0.03 -7.66 -7.72
N ILE A 16 0.94 -7.36 -8.58
CA ILE A 16 2.19 -8.15 -8.69
C ILE A 16 2.95 -8.15 -7.36
N LEU A 17 3.12 -6.97 -6.73
CA LEU A 17 3.80 -6.86 -5.44
C LEU A 17 3.10 -7.69 -4.35
N THR A 18 1.78 -7.60 -4.27
CA THR A 18 0.98 -8.32 -3.27
C THR A 18 1.08 -9.83 -3.47
N LEU A 19 1.00 -10.28 -4.72
CA LEU A 19 1.13 -11.69 -5.07
C LEU A 19 2.52 -12.22 -4.69
N ILE A 20 3.59 -11.53 -5.10
CA ILE A 20 4.97 -11.92 -4.78
C ILE A 20 5.17 -11.98 -3.26
N LEU A 21 4.77 -10.93 -2.53
CA LEU A 21 4.90 -10.91 -1.07
C LEU A 21 4.12 -12.05 -0.40
N SER A 22 2.89 -12.30 -0.84
CA SER A 22 2.07 -13.38 -0.26
C SER A 22 2.67 -14.76 -0.49
N VAL A 23 3.22 -15.03 -1.68
CA VAL A 23 3.86 -16.30 -2.01
C VAL A 23 5.17 -16.45 -1.23
N VAL A 24 6.02 -15.42 -1.21
CA VAL A 24 7.31 -15.46 -0.49
C VAL A 24 7.08 -15.69 1.00
N ILE A 25 6.18 -14.94 1.62
CA ILE A 25 5.94 -15.07 3.07
C ILE A 25 5.24 -16.40 3.37
N GLY A 26 4.30 -16.85 2.54
CA GLY A 26 3.68 -18.17 2.67
C GLY A 26 4.69 -19.32 2.59
N LEU A 27 5.65 -19.25 1.66
CA LEU A 27 6.74 -20.22 1.55
C LEU A 27 7.67 -20.19 2.76
N VAL A 28 8.00 -19.00 3.27
CA VAL A 28 8.81 -18.87 4.49
C VAL A 28 8.14 -19.56 5.67
N TYR A 29 6.83 -19.38 5.86
CA TYR A 29 6.10 -20.09 6.91
C TYR A 29 6.09 -21.59 6.69
N HIS A 30 5.84 -22.06 5.47
CA HIS A 30 5.74 -23.49 5.20
C HIS A 30 7.08 -24.23 5.31
N LEU A 31 8.19 -23.59 4.95
CA LEU A 31 9.51 -24.21 4.92
C LEU A 31 10.29 -24.07 6.24
N PHE A 32 10.16 -22.94 6.94
CA PHE A 32 11.00 -22.65 8.11
C PHE A 32 10.26 -22.75 9.45
N ILE A 33 8.96 -22.42 9.50
CA ILE A 33 8.22 -22.32 10.78
C ILE A 33 6.76 -22.79 10.61
N PRO A 34 6.53 -24.10 10.32
CA PRO A 34 5.18 -24.63 10.06
C PRO A 34 4.25 -24.50 11.29
N ASP A 35 4.79 -24.60 12.52
CA ASP A 35 4.02 -24.48 13.76
C ASP A 35 3.44 -23.08 14.01
N ARG A 36 3.96 -22.04 13.34
CA ARG A 36 3.46 -20.66 13.46
C ARG A 36 2.60 -20.20 12.28
N TYR A 37 2.17 -21.15 11.44
CA TYR A 37 1.23 -20.85 10.37
C TYR A 37 -0.13 -20.46 10.97
N PHE A 38 -0.61 -19.27 10.65
CA PHE A 38 -1.88 -18.76 11.15
C PHE A 38 -2.94 -18.78 10.03
N PRO A 39 -4.14 -19.35 10.27
CA PRO A 39 -5.21 -19.44 9.26
C PRO A 39 -5.64 -18.08 8.68
N TRP A 40 -5.46 -17.00 9.45
CA TRP A 40 -5.80 -15.63 9.05
C TRP A 40 -4.76 -14.96 8.14
N PHE A 41 -3.72 -15.68 7.68
CA PHE A 41 -2.67 -15.14 6.81
C PHE A 41 -3.20 -14.45 5.53
N PRO A 42 -4.16 -15.03 4.79
CA PRO A 42 -4.69 -14.40 3.57
C PRO A 42 -5.40 -13.06 3.82
N ALA A 43 -5.84 -12.77 5.05
CA ALA A 43 -6.52 -11.52 5.36
C ALA A 43 -5.59 -10.30 5.29
N ILE A 44 -4.29 -10.46 5.60
CA ILE A 44 -3.32 -9.35 5.59
C ILE A 44 -3.11 -8.80 4.16
N PRO A 45 -2.73 -9.61 3.15
CA PRO A 45 -2.60 -9.13 1.77
C PRO A 45 -3.89 -8.49 1.24
N VAL A 46 -5.06 -9.07 1.55
CA VAL A 46 -6.36 -8.54 1.11
C VAL A 46 -6.62 -7.16 1.70
N PHE A 47 -6.35 -6.98 3.00
CA PHE A 47 -6.47 -5.70 3.67
C PHE A 47 -5.60 -4.62 3.01
N PHE A 48 -4.30 -4.90 2.81
CA PHE A 48 -3.39 -3.94 2.18
C PHE A 48 -3.75 -3.66 0.72
N TYR A 49 -4.27 -4.67 0.00
CA TYR A 49 -4.75 -4.50 -1.37
C TYR A 49 -5.96 -3.56 -1.45
N LEU A 50 -6.95 -3.74 -0.57
CA LEU A 50 -8.11 -2.85 -0.46
C LEU A 50 -7.68 -1.42 -0.10
N PHE A 51 -6.74 -1.26 0.83
CA PHE A 51 -6.17 0.04 1.16
C PHE A 51 -5.47 0.69 -0.03
N GLY A 52 -4.72 -0.08 -0.81
CA GLY A 52 -4.09 0.42 -2.04
C GLY A 52 -5.11 0.85 -3.10
N LEU A 53 -6.24 0.15 -3.22
CA LEU A 53 -7.36 0.57 -4.08
C LEU A 53 -8.00 1.88 -3.59
N PHE A 54 -8.19 2.02 -2.28
CA PHE A 54 -8.66 3.26 -1.68
C PHE A 54 -7.69 4.41 -1.94
N TYR A 55 -6.39 4.18 -1.75
CA TYR A 55 -5.33 5.16 -2.00
C TYR A 55 -5.34 5.69 -3.43
N ILE A 56 -5.40 4.82 -4.45
CA ILE A 56 -5.40 5.27 -5.86
C ILE A 56 -6.69 6.04 -6.21
N ASN A 57 -7.80 5.74 -5.54
CA ASN A 57 -9.04 6.47 -5.73
C ASN A 57 -8.96 7.88 -5.14
N MET A 58 -8.44 8.00 -3.91
CA MET A 58 -8.16 9.29 -3.27
C MET A 58 -7.14 10.10 -4.07
N PHE A 59 -6.09 9.47 -4.57
CA PHE A 59 -5.12 10.10 -5.47
C PHE A 59 -5.78 10.64 -6.74
N SER A 60 -6.68 9.86 -7.36
CA SER A 60 -7.42 10.30 -8.55
C SER A 60 -8.33 11.49 -8.27
N MET A 61 -8.89 11.57 -7.06
CA MET A 61 -9.71 12.69 -6.61
C MET A 61 -8.84 13.93 -6.34
N ALA A 62 -7.73 13.76 -5.63
CA ALA A 62 -6.75 14.82 -5.35
C ALA A 62 -6.24 15.49 -6.64
N TYR A 63 -5.91 14.68 -7.65
CA TYR A 63 -5.47 15.19 -8.94
C TYR A 63 -6.55 16.02 -9.68
N ARG A 64 -7.84 15.71 -9.46
CA ARG A 64 -8.95 16.50 -10.04
C ARG A 64 -9.20 17.81 -9.30
N LEU A 65 -8.98 17.83 -7.98
CA LEU A 65 -9.16 19.00 -7.12
C LEU A 65 -8.06 20.05 -7.32
N GLY A 66 -6.87 19.62 -7.71
CA GLY A 66 -5.75 20.50 -8.05
C GLY A 66 -4.42 19.93 -7.54
N GLU A 67 -3.36 20.17 -8.29
CA GLU A 67 -2.02 19.66 -7.99
C GLU A 67 -1.50 20.13 -6.61
N ASP A 68 -1.96 21.29 -6.15
CA ASP A 68 -1.62 21.88 -4.85
C ASP A 68 -2.18 21.07 -3.65
N LYS A 69 -3.31 20.38 -3.86
CA LYS A 69 -3.97 19.57 -2.82
C LYS A 69 -3.44 18.13 -2.74
N MET A 70 -2.54 17.73 -3.64
CA MET A 70 -2.04 16.35 -3.69
C MET A 70 -1.16 15.98 -2.50
N ILE A 71 -0.26 16.88 -2.09
CA ILE A 71 0.65 16.66 -0.97
C ILE A 71 -0.13 16.51 0.36
N PRO A 72 -1.06 17.42 0.73
CA PRO A 72 -1.81 17.26 1.97
C PRO A 72 -2.69 16.01 1.97
N LEU A 73 -3.34 15.66 0.85
CA LEU A 73 -4.12 14.41 0.74
C LEU A 73 -3.24 13.16 0.87
N PHE A 74 -2.02 13.19 0.35
CA PHE A 74 -1.05 12.09 0.51
C PHE A 74 -0.67 11.89 1.99
N LEU A 75 -0.35 12.98 2.70
CA LEU A 75 -0.06 12.94 4.13
C LEU A 75 -1.25 12.42 4.95
N VAL A 76 -2.47 12.89 4.64
CA VAL A 76 -3.69 12.40 5.30
C VAL A 76 -3.88 10.91 5.04
N CYS A 77 -3.78 10.44 3.80
CA CYS A 77 -3.91 9.02 3.47
C CYS A 77 -2.87 8.16 4.21
N LYS A 78 -1.62 8.65 4.31
CA LYS A 78 -0.55 7.97 5.04
C LYS A 78 -0.82 7.91 6.55
N GLY A 79 -1.33 9.00 7.12
CA GLY A 79 -1.76 9.06 8.52
C GLY A 79 -2.96 8.14 8.81
N THR A 80 -4.00 8.16 7.97
CA THR A 80 -5.16 7.28 8.11
C THR A 80 -4.75 5.81 8.01
N LYS A 81 -3.85 5.45 7.08
CA LYS A 81 -3.32 4.09 6.97
C LYS A 81 -2.59 3.66 8.24
N PHE A 82 -1.78 4.53 8.84
CA PHE A 82 -1.11 4.25 10.11
C PHE A 82 -2.11 4.03 11.25
N LEU A 83 -3.12 4.89 11.38
CA LEU A 83 -4.16 4.76 12.40
C LEU A 83 -4.98 3.46 12.25
N VAL A 84 -5.42 3.14 11.04
CA VAL A 84 -6.18 1.91 10.78
C VAL A 84 -5.30 0.68 10.98
N SER A 85 -4.01 0.77 10.66
CA SER A 85 -3.06 -0.32 10.90
C SER A 85 -2.92 -0.64 12.38
N ILE A 86 -2.83 0.39 13.24
CA ILE A 86 -2.79 0.22 14.70
C ILE A 86 -4.09 -0.40 15.20
N LEU A 87 -5.25 0.09 14.75
CA LEU A 87 -6.55 -0.46 15.15
C LEU A 87 -6.67 -1.96 14.83
N ILE A 88 -6.24 -2.38 13.65
CA ILE A 88 -6.30 -3.79 13.24
C ILE A 88 -5.37 -4.66 14.08
N VAL A 89 -4.14 -4.21 14.32
CA VAL A 89 -3.20 -4.93 15.19
C VAL A 89 -3.77 -5.05 16.60
N SER A 90 -4.39 -4.00 17.12
CA SER A 90 -5.04 -4.02 18.44
C SER A 90 -6.21 -5.00 18.51
N ILE A 91 -7.08 -5.01 17.49
CA ILE A 91 -8.21 -5.96 17.39
C ILE A 91 -7.69 -7.40 17.32
N TYR A 92 -6.66 -7.65 16.51
CA TYR A 92 -6.06 -8.99 16.38
C TYR A 92 -5.43 -9.47 17.68
N CYS A 93 -4.69 -8.57 18.36
CA CYS A 93 -4.09 -8.84 19.67
C CYS A 93 -5.17 -9.23 20.70
N TYR A 94 -6.30 -8.53 20.69
CA TYR A 94 -7.44 -8.84 21.58
C TYR A 94 -8.14 -10.16 21.21
N ALA A 95 -8.36 -10.43 19.92
CA ALA A 95 -9.20 -11.53 19.47
C ALA A 95 -8.50 -12.90 19.42
N VAL A 96 -7.21 -12.96 19.08
CA VAL A 96 -6.58 -14.24 18.69
C VAL A 96 -5.57 -14.75 19.71
N GLN A 97 -4.90 -13.88 20.49
CA GLN A 97 -3.87 -14.14 21.55
C GLN A 97 -2.72 -15.12 21.25
N HIS A 98 -2.93 -16.18 20.47
CA HIS A 98 -1.94 -17.07 19.92
C HIS A 98 -1.20 -16.43 18.74
N GLU A 99 0.13 -16.60 18.71
CA GLU A 99 1.00 -16.26 17.57
C GLU A 99 1.00 -14.78 17.11
N ILE A 100 0.80 -13.85 18.06
CA ILE A 100 0.81 -12.38 17.82
C ILE A 100 2.11 -11.93 17.13
N VAL A 101 3.25 -12.53 17.49
CA VAL A 101 4.57 -12.18 16.94
C VAL A 101 4.64 -12.44 15.43
N ALA A 102 4.15 -13.59 14.97
CA ALA A 102 4.16 -13.97 13.56
C ALA A 102 3.23 -13.05 12.75
N PHE A 103 2.02 -12.79 13.25
CA PHE A 103 1.09 -11.85 12.64
C PHE A 103 1.69 -10.45 12.53
N PHE A 104 2.21 -9.91 13.65
CA PHE A 104 2.78 -8.58 13.70
C PHE A 104 3.98 -8.44 12.75
N ALA A 105 4.89 -9.41 12.74
CA ALA A 105 6.04 -9.41 11.83
C ALA A 105 5.60 -9.39 10.36
N THR A 106 4.67 -10.26 9.96
CA THR A 106 4.11 -10.27 8.59
C THR A 106 3.43 -8.96 8.25
N PHE A 107 2.64 -8.42 9.18
CA PHE A 107 1.91 -7.18 9.02
C PHE A 107 2.88 -5.99 8.79
N VAL A 108 3.97 -5.91 9.56
CA VAL A 108 5.01 -4.90 9.39
C VAL A 108 5.71 -5.03 8.03
N VAL A 109 6.05 -6.24 7.59
CA VAL A 109 6.68 -6.46 6.28
C VAL A 109 5.76 -5.99 5.14
N PHE A 110 4.47 -6.34 5.19
CA PHE A 110 3.48 -5.85 4.23
C PHE A 110 3.34 -4.32 4.30
N TYR A 111 3.26 -3.75 5.50
CA TYR A 111 3.13 -2.31 5.71
C TYR A 111 4.29 -1.53 5.08
N ILE A 112 5.54 -1.91 5.38
CA ILE A 112 6.73 -1.24 4.86
C ILE A 112 6.81 -1.39 3.35
N SER A 113 6.54 -2.58 2.81
CA SER A 113 6.59 -2.84 1.37
C SER A 113 5.58 -1.96 0.61
N PHE A 114 4.34 -1.89 1.11
CA PHE A 114 3.33 -1.02 0.52
C PHE A 114 3.64 0.46 0.69
N LEU A 115 4.20 0.88 1.83
CA LEU A 115 4.59 2.27 2.08
C LEU A 115 5.69 2.74 1.12
N ILE A 116 6.70 1.90 0.88
CA ILE A 116 7.75 2.16 -0.11
C ILE A 116 7.14 2.24 -1.51
N PHE A 117 6.28 1.28 -1.88
CA PHE A 117 5.62 1.25 -3.18
C PHE A 117 4.79 2.51 -3.44
N GLU A 118 3.95 2.92 -2.48
CA GLU A 118 3.14 4.13 -2.54
C GLU A 118 4.00 5.39 -2.71
N THR A 119 5.09 5.49 -1.95
CA THR A 119 6.02 6.63 -1.97
C THR A 119 6.74 6.73 -3.33
N VAL A 120 7.32 5.62 -3.80
CA VAL A 120 8.02 5.57 -5.09
C VAL A 120 7.08 5.91 -6.25
N TYR A 121 5.84 5.40 -6.19
CA TYR A 121 4.84 5.68 -7.20
C TYR A 121 4.43 7.16 -7.21
N PHE A 122 4.18 7.75 -6.04
CA PHE A 122 3.83 9.16 -5.89
C PHE A 122 4.92 10.06 -6.46
N THR A 123 6.17 9.89 -6.01
CA THR A 123 7.32 10.67 -6.50
C THR A 123 7.50 10.52 -8.01
N SER A 124 7.29 9.32 -8.55
CA SER A 124 7.36 9.08 -10.00
C SER A 124 6.33 9.89 -10.79
N ILE A 125 5.12 10.09 -10.25
CA ILE A 125 4.09 10.91 -10.90
C ILE A 125 4.43 12.40 -10.77
N GLU A 126 4.83 12.85 -9.59
CA GLU A 126 5.20 14.24 -9.33
C GLU A 126 6.32 14.71 -10.27
N LEU A 127 7.39 13.90 -10.41
CA LEU A 127 8.49 14.19 -11.34
C LEU A 127 8.03 14.30 -12.79
N ARG A 128 7.04 13.50 -13.22
CA ARG A 128 6.46 13.58 -14.57
C ARG A 128 5.65 14.85 -14.76
N LEU A 129 4.95 15.32 -13.73
CA LEU A 129 4.19 16.58 -13.77
C LEU A 129 5.13 17.78 -13.85
N ILE A 130 6.18 17.81 -13.02
CA ILE A 130 7.19 18.86 -13.03
C ILE A 130 7.88 18.93 -14.40
N LYS A 131 8.29 17.79 -14.98
CA LYS A 131 8.89 17.74 -16.33
C LYS A 131 7.95 18.30 -17.40
N LYS A 132 6.66 17.96 -17.35
CA LYS A 132 5.66 18.47 -18.30
C LYS A 132 5.46 19.98 -18.19
N LYS A 133 5.45 20.54 -16.96
CA LYS A 133 5.39 21.99 -16.73
C LYS A 133 6.59 22.72 -17.33
N LYS A 134 7.80 22.22 -17.07
CA LYS A 134 9.04 22.80 -17.63
C LYS A 134 9.09 22.75 -19.16
N LEU A 135 8.57 21.68 -19.76
CA LEU A 135 8.52 21.56 -21.22
C LEU A 135 7.53 22.57 -21.85
N LYS A 136 6.37 22.79 -21.22
CA LYS A 136 5.38 23.78 -21.65
C LYS A 136 5.84 25.23 -21.47
N GLN A 137 6.76 25.51 -20.55
CA GLN A 137 7.34 26.85 -20.37
C GLN A 137 8.50 27.14 -21.34
N LYS A 138 9.08 26.11 -21.97
CA LYS A 138 10.14 26.24 -22.98
C LYS A 138 9.61 26.32 -24.43
N GLN A 139 8.35 25.98 -24.65
CA GLN A 139 7.62 26.18 -25.91
C GLN A 139 6.88 27.50 -25.86
#